data_AF-A0A8H7DDK2-F1
#
_entry.id   AF-A0A8H7DDK2-F1
#
_cell.length_a   1.000
_cell.length_b   1.000
_cell.length_c   1.000
_cell.angle_alpha   90.00
_cell.angle_beta   90.00
_cell.angle_gamma   90.00
#
_symmetry.space_group_name_H-M   'P 1'
#
loop_
_entity.id
_entity.type
_entity.pdbx_description
1 polymer ?
#
loop_
_entity_poly.entity_id
_entity_poly.type
_entity_poly.pdbx_seq_one_letter_code
_entity_poly.pdbx_strand_id
1 'polypeptide(L)'
;MGQETAFKISDYIGKGMSISTAPRRLCEMAKEEFTVPQQFQFELFPSPMLPLAKMPDFTVPLECTTIGATQPAQYFSRTAPDHVDQNAILRLRRLPIPEAKVIRKLVECSRQGWLDGNQSVMYSHLSESVVTHFPLWVLTYWSLILDFKRDVRAYWVRSLDWVAKKKKTSRKNPARVALVEETMHILSMLPWGWAKPPGLSDSEPAHNLWRFLGPHWLAGSQQNDMLELLRHKVDSNPELAKKFRIQGVALAAKILEAHNAGSETYRSSQSFRWIRDIADDLVRNEAALISTAHLGKINDKPHWIGLVFDFSQPTATIRYGDSFGEPMPAQLLAACRWWIAQHSEAHLMLEDLPIGAQSDGFSCGMLVDNSLQHFVDSQVLLSVPGLSFVNARLEAFKKIAKWTLERLEVARALATLEDEDSDDRSDHLTATPVISISSDSDCDSAHDPRRTCPSLPHGKALVRC
;
A
#
# COMPACT_ATOMS: atom_id res chain seq x y z
N MET A 1 46.82 18.98 18.33
CA MET A 1 46.14 18.29 17.21
C MET A 1 46.56 16.82 17.27
N GLY A 2 45.70 15.94 17.79
CA GLY A 2 45.99 14.51 17.80
C GLY A 2 45.90 13.97 16.37
N GLN A 3 46.89 13.18 15.94
CA GLN A 3 46.80 12.45 14.68
C GLN A 3 45.69 11.41 14.82
N GLU A 4 44.56 11.64 14.15
CA GLU A 4 43.50 10.66 14.03
C GLU A 4 44.07 9.48 13.24
N THR A 5 44.26 8.34 13.91
CA THR A 5 44.79 7.14 13.29
C THR A 5 43.87 6.72 12.15
N ALA A 6 44.41 6.55 10.95
CA ALA A 6 43.64 6.17 9.77
C ALA A 6 42.83 4.88 10.03
N PHE A 7 41.52 4.96 9.83
CA PHE A 7 40.61 3.81 9.97
C PHE A 7 40.98 2.71 8.97
N LYS A 8 41.36 1.52 9.47
CA LYS A 8 41.70 0.34 8.66
C LYS A 8 40.67 -0.76 8.90
N ILE A 9 39.94 -1.16 7.85
CA ILE A 9 38.91 -2.21 7.90
C ILE A 9 39.49 -3.55 8.39
N SER A 10 40.75 -3.83 8.04
CA SER A 10 41.49 -5.04 8.44
C SER A 10 41.63 -5.22 9.95
N ASP A 11 41.50 -4.14 10.72
CA ASP A 11 41.63 -4.16 12.18
C ASP A 11 40.34 -4.68 12.85
N TYR A 12 39.25 -4.79 12.09
CA TYR A 12 37.93 -5.17 12.58
C TYR A 12 37.45 -6.50 11.99
N ILE A 13 37.63 -6.72 10.69
CA ILE A 13 37.13 -7.91 9.98
C ILE A 13 37.94 -9.16 10.35
N GLY A 14 37.25 -10.22 10.74
CA GLY A 14 37.80 -11.50 11.16
C GLY A 14 38.41 -11.49 12.57
N LYS A 15 38.20 -10.43 13.37
CA LYS A 15 38.80 -10.27 14.71
C LYS A 15 37.86 -10.62 15.86
N GLY A 16 36.71 -11.25 15.59
CA GLY A 16 35.73 -11.62 16.60
C GLY A 16 34.95 -10.44 17.18
N MET A 17 34.89 -9.33 16.45
CA MET A 17 34.12 -8.16 16.86
C MET A 17 32.62 -8.41 16.71
N SER A 18 31.83 -7.97 17.70
CA SER A 18 30.37 -8.01 17.60
C SER A 18 29.81 -6.78 16.90
N ILE A 19 28.79 -6.98 16.04
CA ILE A 19 28.08 -5.89 15.34
C ILE A 19 27.45 -4.86 16.30
N SER A 20 27.06 -5.27 17.51
CA SER A 20 26.50 -4.35 18.52
C SER A 20 27.54 -3.37 19.09
N THR A 21 28.83 -3.72 18.95
CA THR A 21 29.97 -2.92 19.43
C THR A 21 30.76 -2.26 18.29
N ALA A 22 30.37 -2.52 17.04
CA ALA A 22 31.07 -2.02 15.87
C ALA A 22 30.93 -0.49 15.73
N PRO A 23 32.01 0.23 15.32
CA PRO A 23 31.91 1.65 15.02
C PRO A 23 30.88 1.95 13.93
N ARG A 24 30.17 3.08 14.03
CA ARG A 24 29.14 3.49 13.05
C ARG A 24 29.63 3.41 11.59
N ARG A 25 30.85 3.89 11.31
CA ARG A 25 31.46 3.83 9.97
C ARG A 25 31.55 2.41 9.43
N LEU A 26 31.87 1.44 10.29
CA LEU A 26 31.95 0.02 9.91
C LEU A 26 30.56 -0.55 9.57
N CYS A 27 29.53 -0.13 10.30
CA CYS A 27 28.14 -0.49 10.01
C CYS A 27 27.64 0.08 8.67
N GLU A 28 28.05 1.31 8.33
CA GLU A 28 27.74 1.95 7.04
C GLU A 28 28.41 1.19 5.88
N MET A 29 29.69 0.82 6.02
CA MET A 29 30.39 0.00 5.02
C MET A 29 29.77 -1.39 4.86
N ALA A 30 29.38 -2.04 5.96
CA ALA A 30 28.65 -3.30 5.88
C ALA A 30 27.34 -3.13 5.08
N LYS A 31 26.61 -2.04 5.29
CA LYS A 31 25.37 -1.76 4.55
C LYS A 31 25.62 -1.64 3.04
N GLU A 32 26.73 -1.04 2.63
CA GLU A 32 27.11 -0.92 1.21
C GLU A 32 27.36 -2.30 0.58
N GLU A 33 28.07 -3.20 1.27
CA GLU A 33 28.33 -4.58 0.81
C GLU A 33 27.04 -5.41 0.59
N PHE A 34 25.98 -5.10 1.34
CA PHE A 34 24.68 -5.74 1.20
C PHE A 34 23.70 -4.97 0.30
N THR A 35 24.11 -3.87 -0.34
CA THR A 35 23.24 -3.11 -1.25
C THR A 35 23.38 -3.64 -2.68
N VAL A 36 22.26 -3.95 -3.34
CA VAL A 36 22.26 -4.41 -4.74
C VAL A 36 22.74 -3.26 -5.65
N PRO A 37 23.86 -3.42 -6.39
CA PRO A 37 24.37 -2.37 -7.25
C PRO A 37 23.35 -1.90 -8.29
N GLN A 38 23.24 -0.59 -8.49
CA GLN A 38 22.22 0.03 -9.36
C GLN A 38 22.23 -0.54 -10.78
N GLN A 39 23.41 -0.79 -11.33
CA GLN A 39 23.59 -1.39 -12.67
C GLN A 39 22.89 -2.76 -12.81
N PHE A 40 22.78 -3.54 -11.74
CA PHE A 40 22.13 -4.86 -11.77
C PHE A 40 20.64 -4.81 -11.43
N GLN A 41 20.13 -3.70 -10.87
CA GLN A 41 18.73 -3.62 -10.44
C GLN A 41 17.77 -3.80 -11.61
N PHE A 42 18.03 -3.19 -12.76
CA PHE A 42 17.19 -3.30 -13.96
C PHE A 42 17.18 -4.69 -14.60
N GLU A 43 18.21 -5.49 -14.33
CA GLU A 43 18.32 -6.84 -14.86
C GLU A 43 17.69 -7.88 -13.94
N LEU A 44 17.84 -7.69 -12.63
CA LEU A 44 17.41 -8.61 -11.58
C LEU A 44 15.93 -8.42 -11.18
N PHE A 45 15.39 -7.21 -11.31
CA PHE A 45 14.02 -6.86 -10.96
C PHE A 45 13.20 -6.43 -12.19
N PRO A 46 11.87 -6.56 -12.16
CA PRO A 46 11.04 -6.02 -13.24
C PRO A 46 11.23 -4.50 -13.30
N SER A 47 11.50 -3.98 -14.49
CA SER A 47 11.55 -2.54 -14.73
C SER A 47 10.31 -1.86 -14.12
N PRO A 48 10.43 -0.73 -13.40
CA PRO A 48 9.27 0.01 -12.90
C PRO A 48 8.28 0.39 -14.01
N MET A 49 8.77 0.49 -15.25
CA MET A 49 8.00 0.79 -16.45
C MET A 49 7.22 -0.40 -17.02
N LEU A 50 7.44 -1.61 -16.50
CA LEU A 50 6.73 -2.82 -16.94
C LEU A 50 5.22 -2.68 -16.67
N PRO A 51 4.35 -2.89 -17.67
CA PRO A 51 2.92 -2.81 -17.44
C PRO A 51 2.43 -3.83 -16.40
N LEU A 52 1.43 -3.45 -15.61
CA LEU A 52 0.82 -4.32 -14.59
C LEU A 52 0.34 -5.66 -15.15
N ALA A 53 -0.22 -5.68 -16.36
CA ALA A 53 -0.66 -6.91 -17.01
C ALA A 53 0.48 -7.88 -17.35
N LYS A 54 1.73 -7.40 -17.45
CA LYS A 54 2.92 -8.19 -17.77
C LYS A 54 3.80 -8.50 -16.57
N MET A 55 3.60 -7.78 -15.45
CA MET A 55 4.40 -7.98 -14.25
C MET A 55 4.37 -9.44 -13.73
N PRO A 56 3.23 -10.13 -13.70
CA PRO A 56 3.19 -11.53 -13.28
C PRO A 56 3.96 -12.51 -14.17
N ASP A 57 4.29 -12.13 -15.41
CA ASP A 57 5.06 -12.95 -16.34
C ASP A 57 6.58 -12.77 -16.14
N PHE A 58 7.02 -11.80 -15.32
CA PHE A 58 8.44 -11.59 -15.05
C PHE A 58 9.04 -12.82 -14.37
N THR A 59 10.11 -13.36 -14.96
CA THR A 59 10.81 -14.52 -14.41
C THR A 59 11.47 -14.16 -13.09
N VAL A 60 11.05 -14.83 -12.02
CA VAL A 60 11.69 -14.74 -10.70
C VAL A 60 12.20 -16.13 -10.30
N PRO A 61 13.27 -16.19 -9.50
CA PRO A 61 13.73 -17.44 -8.91
C PRO A 61 12.63 -18.23 -8.18
N LEU A 62 12.64 -19.55 -8.37
CA LEU A 62 11.81 -20.47 -7.59
C LEU A 62 12.40 -20.64 -6.19
N GLU A 63 11.55 -20.84 -5.19
CA GLU A 63 12.02 -21.29 -3.88
C GLU A 63 12.27 -22.79 -3.95
N CYS A 64 13.39 -23.25 -3.38
CA CYS A 64 13.73 -24.66 -3.29
C CYS A 64 13.67 -25.12 -1.83
N THR A 65 12.97 -26.22 -1.58
CA THR A 65 13.02 -26.92 -0.30
C THR A 65 14.38 -27.57 -0.16
N THR A 66 15.15 -27.14 0.83
CA THR A 66 16.46 -27.70 1.15
C THR A 66 16.32 -29.18 1.56
N ILE A 67 17.03 -30.08 0.88
CA ILE A 67 17.14 -31.49 1.27
C ILE A 67 18.18 -31.57 2.41
N GLY A 68 17.73 -31.28 3.64
CA GLY A 68 18.55 -31.25 4.85
C GLY A 68 18.57 -29.87 5.52
N ALA A 69 18.82 -29.84 6.83
CA ALA A 69 18.95 -28.59 7.57
C ALA A 69 20.29 -27.92 7.24
N THR A 70 20.30 -26.98 6.29
CA THR A 70 21.49 -26.17 6.02
C THR A 70 21.68 -25.16 7.15
N GLN A 71 22.87 -25.18 7.75
CA GLN A 71 23.26 -24.20 8.75
C GLN A 71 23.60 -22.88 8.02
N PRO A 72 23.17 -21.69 8.52
CA PRO A 72 23.48 -20.41 7.89
C PRO A 72 24.96 -20.21 7.55
N ALA A 73 25.86 -20.72 8.39
CA ALA A 73 27.31 -20.66 8.18
C ALA A 73 27.78 -21.33 6.86
N GLN A 74 27.05 -22.33 6.35
CA GLN A 74 27.39 -23.02 5.10
C GLN A 74 27.17 -22.16 3.85
N TYR A 75 26.37 -21.10 3.95
CA TYR A 75 26.14 -20.17 2.86
C TYR A 75 27.25 -19.13 2.74
N PHE A 76 28.01 -18.88 3.81
CA PHE A 76 29.06 -17.88 3.79
C PHE A 76 30.41 -18.50 3.42
N SER A 77 31.25 -17.73 2.74
CA SER A 77 32.62 -18.13 2.43
C SER A 77 33.58 -16.97 2.65
N ARG A 78 34.80 -17.30 3.07
CA ARG A 78 35.91 -16.35 3.22
C ARG A 78 36.62 -16.06 1.89
N THR A 79 36.29 -16.81 0.84
CA THR A 79 36.79 -16.57 -0.52
C THR A 79 36.17 -15.31 -1.10
N ALA A 80 36.95 -14.53 -1.85
CA ALA A 80 36.43 -13.38 -2.57
C ALA A 80 35.33 -13.79 -3.58
N PRO A 81 34.35 -12.93 -3.86
CA PRO A 81 33.31 -13.26 -4.85
C PRO A 81 33.92 -13.36 -6.26
N ASP A 82 33.35 -14.26 -7.05
CA ASP A 82 33.61 -14.33 -8.48
C ASP A 82 33.12 -13.03 -9.17
N HIS A 83 33.74 -12.68 -10.30
CA HIS A 83 33.33 -11.53 -11.09
C HIS A 83 31.87 -11.69 -11.57
N VAL A 84 31.03 -10.69 -11.29
CA VAL A 84 29.62 -10.70 -11.71
C VAL A 84 29.50 -10.16 -13.13
N ASP A 85 29.52 -11.06 -14.11
CA ASP A 85 29.23 -10.77 -15.51
C ASP A 85 27.75 -10.98 -15.86
N GLN A 86 27.40 -10.77 -17.13
CA GLN A 86 26.04 -10.99 -17.63
C GLN A 86 25.53 -12.43 -17.40
N ASN A 87 26.43 -13.42 -17.49
CA ASN A 87 26.08 -14.82 -17.27
C ASN A 87 25.75 -15.08 -15.80
N ALA A 88 26.49 -14.49 -14.86
CA ALA A 88 26.20 -14.54 -13.44
C ALA A 88 24.82 -13.94 -13.14
N ILE A 89 24.47 -12.79 -13.74
CA ILE A 89 23.14 -12.19 -13.60
C ILE A 89 22.03 -13.10 -14.15
N LEU A 90 22.23 -13.66 -15.35
CA LEU A 90 21.28 -14.62 -15.93
C LEU A 90 21.11 -15.87 -15.06
N ARG A 91 22.19 -16.35 -14.42
CA ARG A 91 22.13 -17.45 -13.45
C ARG A 91 21.33 -17.04 -12.21
N LEU A 92 21.61 -15.88 -11.60
CA LEU A 92 20.90 -15.41 -10.41
C LEU A 92 19.37 -15.36 -10.60
N ARG A 93 18.90 -14.98 -11.81
CA ARG A 93 17.46 -14.97 -12.15
C ARG A 93 16.79 -16.34 -12.23
N ARG A 94 17.57 -17.40 -12.43
CA ARG A 94 17.08 -18.76 -12.71
C ARG A 94 17.40 -19.75 -11.58
N LEU A 95 18.48 -19.51 -10.83
CA LEU A 95 18.89 -20.36 -9.73
C LEU A 95 17.83 -20.35 -8.64
N PRO A 96 17.37 -21.51 -8.15
CA PRO A 96 16.43 -21.56 -7.05
C PRO A 96 17.02 -20.88 -5.80
N ILE A 97 16.23 -20.05 -5.14
CA ILE A 97 16.61 -19.41 -3.87
C ILE A 97 16.27 -20.33 -2.69
N PRO A 98 16.95 -20.17 -1.53
CA PRO A 98 16.60 -20.93 -0.32
C PRO A 98 15.17 -20.64 0.14
N GLU A 99 14.66 -21.46 1.07
CA GLU A 99 13.38 -21.18 1.73
C GLU A 99 13.38 -19.83 2.46
N ALA A 100 12.22 -19.18 2.54
CA ALA A 100 12.06 -17.90 3.23
C ALA A 100 12.57 -17.87 4.68
N LYS A 101 12.46 -18.99 5.41
CA LYS A 101 13.00 -19.11 6.77
C LYS A 101 14.53 -19.06 6.81
N VAL A 102 15.20 -19.64 5.81
CA VAL A 102 16.65 -19.64 5.69
C VAL A 102 17.14 -18.25 5.28
N ILE A 103 16.51 -17.64 4.28
CA ILE A 103 16.87 -16.27 3.83
C ILE A 103 16.75 -15.27 4.98
N ARG A 104 15.67 -15.32 5.78
CA ARG A 104 15.54 -14.44 6.96
C ARG A 104 16.70 -14.60 7.95
N LYS A 105 17.06 -15.84 8.30
CA LYS A 105 18.20 -16.11 9.19
C LYS A 105 19.52 -15.61 8.60
N LEU A 106 19.73 -15.80 7.29
CA LEU A 106 20.92 -15.30 6.60
C LEU A 106 21.00 -13.77 6.64
N VAL A 107 19.89 -13.07 6.39
CA VAL A 107 19.82 -11.61 6.48
C VAL A 107 20.07 -11.14 7.91
N GLU A 108 19.46 -11.79 8.91
CA GLU A 108 19.66 -11.50 10.35
C GLU A 108 21.13 -11.63 10.77
N CYS A 109 21.84 -12.66 10.32
CA CYS A 109 23.24 -12.89 10.67
C CYS A 109 24.26 -12.29 9.69
N SER A 110 23.81 -11.65 8.60
CA SER A 110 24.66 -11.23 7.47
C SER A 110 25.78 -10.27 7.88
N ARG A 111 25.44 -9.22 8.65
CA ARG A 111 26.41 -8.22 9.13
C ARG A 111 27.46 -8.82 10.05
N GLN A 112 27.05 -9.72 10.94
CA GLN A 112 28.00 -10.44 11.80
C GLN A 112 28.88 -11.37 10.96
N GLY A 113 28.29 -12.09 9.99
CA GLY A 113 29.04 -12.95 9.06
C GLY A 113 30.12 -12.17 8.29
N TRP A 114 29.82 -10.95 7.83
CA TRP A 114 30.82 -10.07 7.21
C TRP A 114 31.93 -9.68 8.19
N LEU A 115 31.58 -9.26 9.42
CA LEU A 115 32.56 -8.99 10.49
C LEU A 115 33.41 -10.21 10.87
N ASP A 116 32.89 -11.42 10.70
CA ASP A 116 33.61 -12.67 10.95
C ASP A 116 34.62 -13.01 9.83
N GLY A 117 34.68 -12.20 8.77
CA GLY A 117 35.63 -12.32 7.66
C GLY A 117 35.07 -13.03 6.43
N ASN A 118 33.76 -13.21 6.33
CA ASN A 118 33.15 -13.74 5.11
C ASN A 118 33.07 -12.65 4.04
N GLN A 119 33.44 -13.00 2.81
CA GLN A 119 33.52 -12.09 1.67
C GLN A 119 32.49 -12.39 0.59
N SER A 120 31.91 -13.60 0.59
CA SER A 120 30.96 -14.04 -0.44
C SER A 120 29.89 -14.98 0.13
N VAL A 121 28.86 -15.22 -0.68
CA VAL A 121 27.77 -16.17 -0.41
C VAL A 121 27.76 -17.28 -1.48
N MET A 122 27.44 -18.50 -1.06
CA MET A 122 27.34 -19.69 -1.90
C MET A 122 25.91 -20.23 -1.88
N TYR A 123 25.50 -20.89 -2.96
CA TYR A 123 24.22 -21.60 -3.05
C TYR A 123 24.34 -22.99 -2.40
N SER A 124 24.61 -23.05 -1.09
CA SER A 124 24.92 -24.31 -0.38
C SER A 124 23.77 -25.32 -0.35
N HIS A 125 22.54 -24.91 -0.72
CA HIS A 125 21.39 -25.80 -0.88
C HIS A 125 21.33 -26.53 -2.21
N LEU A 126 22.12 -26.11 -3.20
CA LEU A 126 22.19 -26.80 -4.49
C LEU A 126 23.28 -27.86 -4.41
N SER A 127 22.93 -29.12 -4.66
CA SER A 127 23.80 -30.29 -4.52
C SER A 127 24.87 -30.41 -5.63
N GLU A 128 25.26 -29.31 -6.26
CA GLU A 128 26.13 -29.31 -7.44
C GLU A 128 27.62 -29.19 -7.07
N SER A 129 28.47 -29.89 -7.83
CA SER A 129 29.92 -29.95 -7.63
C SER A 129 30.66 -28.64 -7.93
N VAL A 130 29.97 -27.62 -8.48
CA VAL A 130 30.55 -26.32 -8.82
C VAL A 130 30.15 -25.28 -7.78
N VAL A 131 31.13 -24.89 -6.96
CA VAL A 131 30.97 -23.82 -5.96
C VAL A 131 31.24 -22.48 -6.64
N THR A 132 30.17 -21.72 -6.91
CA THR A 132 30.27 -20.30 -7.33
C THR A 132 30.15 -19.40 -6.09
N HIS A 133 31.03 -18.42 -5.98
CA HIS A 133 31.06 -17.44 -4.89
C HIS A 133 30.41 -16.14 -5.37
N PHE A 134 29.22 -15.82 -4.88
CA PHE A 134 28.51 -14.60 -5.22
C PHE A 134 28.79 -13.47 -4.21
N PRO A 135 28.70 -12.19 -4.59
CA PRO A 135 28.79 -11.10 -3.64
C PRO A 135 27.73 -11.15 -2.54
N LEU A 136 28.02 -10.50 -1.42
CA LEU A 136 27.16 -10.48 -0.23
C LEU A 136 25.78 -9.85 -0.48
N TRP A 137 25.66 -8.87 -1.38
CA TRP A 137 24.38 -8.27 -1.77
C TRP A 137 23.36 -9.26 -2.34
N VAL A 138 23.77 -10.46 -2.75
CA VAL A 138 22.85 -11.52 -3.20
C VAL A 138 21.86 -11.94 -2.10
N LEU A 139 22.22 -11.82 -0.81
CA LEU A 139 21.27 -12.04 0.28
C LEU A 139 20.12 -11.04 0.27
N THR A 140 20.44 -9.76 0.01
CA THR A 140 19.44 -8.70 -0.14
C THR A 140 18.58 -8.93 -1.37
N TYR A 141 19.19 -9.33 -2.49
CA TYR A 141 18.43 -9.74 -3.69
C TYR A 141 17.41 -10.86 -3.38
N TRP A 142 17.83 -11.92 -2.70
CA TRP A 142 16.92 -13.00 -2.32
C TRP A 142 15.76 -12.50 -1.44
N SER A 143 16.04 -11.65 -0.45
CA SER A 143 15.00 -11.06 0.39
C SER A 143 14.00 -10.25 -0.43
N LEU A 144 14.50 -9.36 -1.30
CA LEU A 144 13.65 -8.52 -2.15
C LEU A 144 12.79 -9.35 -3.12
N ILE A 145 13.30 -10.47 -3.65
CA ILE A 145 12.52 -11.40 -4.47
C ILE A 145 11.41 -12.07 -3.66
N LEU A 146 11.68 -12.48 -2.42
CA LEU A 146 10.63 -13.06 -1.56
C LEU A 146 9.51 -12.06 -1.30
N ASP A 147 9.87 -10.82 -0.94
CA ASP A 147 8.89 -9.76 -0.68
C ASP A 147 8.10 -9.43 -1.94
N PHE A 148 8.76 -9.29 -3.11
CA PHE A 148 8.08 -9.11 -4.39
C PHE A 148 7.12 -10.26 -4.72
N LYS A 149 7.54 -11.53 -4.53
CA LYS A 149 6.67 -12.70 -4.77
C LYS A 149 5.44 -12.68 -3.87
N ARG A 150 5.64 -12.41 -2.59
CA ARG A 150 4.62 -12.45 -1.53
C ARG A 150 3.64 -11.28 -1.64
N ASP A 151 4.17 -10.06 -1.70
CA ASP A 151 3.41 -8.83 -1.45
C ASP A 151 2.94 -8.16 -2.74
N VAL A 152 3.52 -8.51 -3.88
CA VAL A 152 3.18 -7.91 -5.18
C VAL A 152 2.65 -8.96 -6.15
N ARG A 153 3.49 -9.90 -6.58
CA ARG A 153 3.17 -10.84 -7.67
C ARG A 153 1.95 -11.70 -7.34
N ALA A 154 1.89 -12.27 -6.13
CA ALA A 154 0.79 -13.16 -5.76
C ALA A 154 -0.59 -12.48 -5.80
N TYR A 155 -0.66 -11.19 -5.43
CA TYR A 155 -1.92 -10.43 -5.48
C TYR A 155 -2.33 -10.11 -6.92
N TRP A 156 -1.38 -9.74 -7.77
CA TRP A 156 -1.66 -9.44 -9.16
C TRP A 156 -2.04 -10.66 -9.99
N VAL A 157 -1.41 -11.83 -9.76
CA VAL A 157 -1.86 -13.08 -10.38
C VAL A 157 -3.35 -13.32 -10.08
N ARG A 158 -3.74 -13.25 -8.79
CA ARG A 158 -5.14 -13.42 -8.38
C ARG A 158 -6.08 -12.36 -8.96
N SER A 159 -5.61 -11.12 -9.04
CA SER A 159 -6.40 -9.99 -9.55
C SER A 159 -6.66 -10.13 -11.05
N LEU A 160 -5.64 -10.47 -11.84
CA LEU A 160 -5.79 -10.74 -13.27
C LEU A 160 -6.69 -11.94 -13.53
N ASP A 161 -6.53 -13.02 -12.77
CA ASP A 161 -7.41 -14.19 -12.83
C ASP A 161 -8.87 -13.81 -12.52
N TRP A 162 -9.09 -12.95 -11.52
CA TRP A 162 -10.41 -12.45 -11.17
C TRP A 162 -11.02 -11.66 -12.33
N VAL A 163 -10.30 -10.70 -12.92
CA VAL A 163 -10.77 -9.91 -14.08
C VAL A 163 -11.08 -10.83 -15.27
N ALA A 164 -10.19 -11.77 -15.59
CA ALA A 164 -10.40 -12.74 -16.67
C ALA A 164 -11.64 -13.63 -16.44
N LYS A 165 -11.85 -14.08 -15.18
CA LYS A 165 -13.06 -14.83 -14.81
C LYS A 165 -14.32 -13.99 -14.98
N LYS A 166 -14.28 -12.70 -14.60
CA LYS A 166 -15.40 -11.77 -14.82
C LYS A 166 -15.69 -11.58 -16.31
N LYS A 167 -14.68 -11.52 -17.20
CA LYS A 167 -14.90 -11.52 -18.65
C LYS A 167 -15.72 -12.74 -19.10
N LYS A 168 -15.33 -13.94 -18.66
CA LYS A 168 -16.00 -15.20 -19.02
C LYS A 168 -17.43 -15.29 -18.50
N THR A 169 -17.67 -14.91 -17.24
CA THR A 169 -19.00 -15.02 -16.62
C THR A 169 -19.98 -13.94 -17.08
N SER A 170 -19.48 -12.84 -17.66
CA SER A 170 -20.29 -11.65 -17.96
C SER A 170 -20.69 -11.55 -19.43
N ARG A 171 -20.51 -12.60 -20.23
CA ARG A 171 -20.82 -12.61 -21.68
C ARG A 171 -22.22 -12.12 -22.03
N LYS A 172 -23.19 -12.27 -21.12
CA LYS A 172 -24.59 -11.82 -21.31
C LYS A 172 -24.85 -10.36 -20.88
N ASN A 173 -23.86 -9.68 -20.31
CA ASN A 173 -23.94 -8.28 -19.88
C ASN A 173 -22.90 -7.45 -20.65
N PRO A 174 -23.28 -6.86 -21.80
CA PRO A 174 -22.36 -6.12 -22.66
C PRO A 174 -21.64 -4.98 -21.95
N ALA A 175 -22.34 -4.23 -21.08
CA ALA A 175 -21.74 -3.13 -20.32
C ALA A 175 -20.61 -3.62 -19.40
N ARG A 176 -20.79 -4.76 -18.72
CA ARG A 176 -19.72 -5.34 -17.89
C ARG A 176 -18.58 -5.90 -18.73
N VAL A 177 -18.85 -6.47 -19.90
CA VAL A 177 -17.80 -6.93 -20.83
C VAL A 177 -16.93 -5.76 -21.26
N ALA A 178 -17.54 -4.65 -21.70
CA ALA A 178 -16.83 -3.42 -22.08
C ALA A 178 -15.96 -2.88 -20.93
N LEU A 179 -16.51 -2.84 -19.71
CA LEU A 179 -15.76 -2.40 -18.54
C LEU A 179 -14.56 -3.30 -18.19
N VAL A 180 -14.71 -4.62 -18.34
CA VAL A 180 -13.61 -5.56 -18.14
C VAL A 180 -12.53 -5.40 -19.22
N GLU A 181 -12.93 -5.19 -20.48
CA GLU A 181 -11.99 -4.98 -21.59
C GLU A 181 -11.21 -3.67 -21.45
N GLU A 182 -11.90 -2.59 -21.07
CA GLU A 182 -11.26 -1.31 -20.76
C GLU A 182 -10.29 -1.45 -19.57
N THR A 183 -10.68 -2.18 -18.53
CA THR A 183 -9.80 -2.47 -17.38
C THR A 183 -8.54 -3.20 -17.81
N MET A 184 -8.67 -4.24 -18.66
CA MET A 184 -7.53 -4.99 -19.19
C MET A 184 -6.63 -4.12 -20.08
N HIS A 185 -7.21 -3.22 -20.87
CA HIS A 185 -6.46 -2.27 -21.68
C HIS A 185 -5.63 -1.33 -20.80
N ILE A 186 -6.22 -0.76 -19.75
CA ILE A 186 -5.50 0.10 -18.80
C ILE A 186 -4.37 -0.66 -18.10
N LEU A 187 -4.62 -1.90 -17.68
CA LEU A 187 -3.57 -2.76 -17.08
C LEU A 187 -2.39 -3.02 -18.03
N SER A 188 -2.62 -2.98 -19.35
CA SER A 188 -1.57 -3.14 -20.36
C SER A 188 -0.71 -1.88 -20.57
N MET A 189 -1.15 -0.74 -20.04
CA MET A 189 -0.45 0.55 -20.17
C MET A 189 0.13 1.04 -18.85
N LEU A 190 -0.55 0.77 -17.73
CA LEU A 190 -0.17 1.30 -16.42
C LEU A 190 1.11 0.62 -15.89
N PRO A 191 2.20 1.38 -15.68
CA PRO A 191 3.44 0.80 -15.14
C PRO A 191 3.31 0.40 -13.67
N TRP A 192 3.83 -0.76 -13.30
CA TRP A 192 3.63 -1.32 -11.96
C TRP A 192 4.38 -0.58 -10.84
N GLY A 193 5.58 -0.08 -11.14
CA GLY A 193 6.49 0.53 -10.17
C GLY A 193 6.35 2.05 -10.08
N TRP A 194 5.47 2.65 -10.86
CA TRP A 194 5.29 4.09 -10.88
C TRP A 194 4.50 4.56 -9.66
N ALA A 195 5.01 5.58 -8.95
CA ALA A 195 4.31 6.19 -7.83
C ALA A 195 3.02 6.87 -8.29
N LYS A 196 1.97 6.80 -7.49
CA LYS A 196 0.76 7.60 -7.72
C LYS A 196 1.15 9.09 -7.80
N PRO A 197 0.66 9.84 -8.80
CA PRO A 197 1.00 11.24 -8.96
C PRO A 197 0.36 12.08 -7.84
N PRO A 198 0.85 13.33 -7.62
CA PRO A 198 0.21 14.29 -6.72
C PRO A 198 -1.28 14.41 -7.03
N GLY A 199 -2.13 14.66 -6.02
CA GLY A 199 -3.59 14.71 -6.17
C GLY A 199 -4.29 13.35 -6.06
N LEU A 200 -3.53 12.29 -5.72
CA LEU A 200 -4.03 11.13 -5.02
C LEU A 200 -3.48 11.14 -3.59
N SER A 201 -3.89 10.19 -2.77
CA SER A 201 -3.72 10.30 -1.31
C SER A 201 -2.30 10.11 -0.79
N ASP A 202 -1.45 9.43 -1.55
CA ASP A 202 -0.08 9.09 -1.19
C ASP A 202 0.74 8.87 -2.47
N SER A 203 2.04 8.63 -2.30
CA SER A 203 2.99 8.30 -3.36
C SER A 203 3.22 6.79 -3.50
N GLU A 204 2.31 5.96 -2.99
CA GLU A 204 2.42 4.51 -3.14
C GLU A 204 2.45 4.11 -4.62
N PRO A 205 3.19 3.07 -4.96
CA PRO A 205 3.29 2.59 -6.33
C PRO A 205 1.96 2.00 -6.84
N ALA A 206 1.75 2.12 -8.16
CA ALA A 206 0.55 1.66 -8.85
C ALA A 206 0.24 0.17 -8.64
N HIS A 207 1.24 -0.65 -8.29
CA HIS A 207 0.98 -2.03 -7.95
C HIS A 207 0.09 -2.20 -6.72
N ASN A 208 -0.08 -1.22 -5.82
CA ASN A 208 -1.04 -1.32 -4.71
C ASN A 208 -2.51 -1.27 -5.14
N LEU A 209 -2.79 -0.92 -6.41
CA LEU A 209 -4.16 -0.88 -6.95
C LEU A 209 -4.81 -2.26 -7.12
N TRP A 210 -4.08 -3.36 -6.90
CA TRP A 210 -4.65 -4.72 -6.92
C TRP A 210 -5.84 -4.87 -5.97
N ARG A 211 -5.88 -4.09 -4.88
CA ARG A 211 -6.97 -4.11 -3.89
C ARG A 211 -8.32 -3.77 -4.51
N PHE A 212 -8.39 -3.02 -5.60
CA PHE A 212 -9.67 -2.79 -6.29
C PHE A 212 -10.13 -4.03 -7.08
N LEU A 213 -9.22 -4.91 -7.51
CA LEU A 213 -9.50 -5.98 -8.48
C LEU A 213 -9.66 -7.37 -7.84
N GLY A 214 -10.62 -7.54 -6.92
CA GLY A 214 -10.88 -8.83 -6.30
C GLY A 214 -11.70 -8.76 -5.01
N PRO A 215 -11.85 -9.85 -4.26
CA PRO A 215 -12.51 -9.86 -2.95
C PRO A 215 -11.55 -9.39 -1.84
N HIS A 216 -11.06 -8.16 -1.95
CA HIS A 216 -10.02 -7.61 -1.10
C HIS A 216 -10.55 -6.45 -0.25
N TRP A 217 -9.92 -6.23 0.90
CA TRP A 217 -10.21 -5.08 1.72
C TRP A 217 -9.46 -3.88 1.16
N LEU A 218 -10.13 -2.74 1.06
CA LEU A 218 -9.45 -1.48 0.77
C LEU A 218 -8.69 -1.03 2.03
N ALA A 219 -7.46 -0.56 1.86
CA ALA A 219 -6.70 0.08 2.93
C ALA A 219 -7.05 1.58 2.99
N GLY A 220 -6.51 2.28 3.99
CA GLY A 220 -6.69 3.74 4.12
C GLY A 220 -6.22 4.50 2.89
N SER A 221 -5.13 4.07 2.24
CA SER A 221 -4.64 4.64 0.99
C SER A 221 -5.68 4.59 -0.13
N GLN A 222 -6.30 3.43 -0.38
CA GLN A 222 -7.32 3.32 -1.44
C GLN A 222 -8.60 4.09 -1.11
N GLN A 223 -8.99 4.17 0.17
CA GLN A 223 -10.13 5.00 0.58
C GLN A 223 -9.84 6.48 0.38
N ASN A 224 -8.65 6.94 0.76
CA ASN A 224 -8.25 8.31 0.50
C ASN A 224 -8.15 8.60 -1.00
N ASP A 225 -7.68 7.67 -1.85
CA ASP A 225 -7.68 7.87 -3.31
C ASP A 225 -9.10 8.13 -3.84
N MET A 226 -10.10 7.41 -3.34
CA MET A 226 -11.50 7.61 -3.71
C MET A 226 -12.05 8.95 -3.19
N LEU A 227 -11.65 9.36 -1.98
CA LEU A 227 -11.99 10.67 -1.43
C LEU A 227 -11.31 11.83 -2.18
N GLU A 228 -10.07 11.66 -2.66
CA GLU A 228 -9.38 12.66 -3.50
C GLU A 228 -10.10 12.85 -4.84
N LEU A 229 -10.54 11.76 -5.48
CA LEU A 229 -11.35 11.86 -6.70
C LEU A 229 -12.68 12.58 -6.44
N LEU A 230 -13.32 12.31 -5.30
CA LEU A 230 -14.54 13.03 -4.90
C LEU A 230 -14.25 14.51 -4.61
N ARG A 231 -13.14 14.81 -3.93
CA ARG A 231 -12.68 16.18 -3.65
C ARG A 231 -12.46 16.95 -4.95
N HIS A 232 -11.71 16.37 -5.89
CA HIS A 232 -11.45 17.02 -7.17
C HIS A 232 -12.74 17.35 -7.93
N LYS A 233 -13.72 16.44 -7.88
CA LYS A 233 -15.05 16.68 -8.45
C LYS A 233 -15.80 17.82 -7.76
N VAL A 234 -15.76 17.87 -6.44
CA VAL A 234 -16.37 18.96 -5.65
C VAL A 234 -15.70 20.28 -5.96
N ASP A 235 -14.37 20.34 -5.93
CA ASP A 235 -13.59 21.56 -6.16
C ASP A 235 -13.71 22.09 -7.59
N SER A 236 -13.87 21.19 -8.57
CA SER A 236 -14.07 21.57 -9.98
C SER A 236 -15.48 22.12 -10.27
N ASN A 237 -16.41 22.05 -9.31
CA ASN A 237 -17.75 22.60 -9.42
C ASN A 237 -18.00 23.64 -8.31
N PRO A 238 -18.03 24.95 -8.63
CA PRO A 238 -18.19 26.01 -7.62
C PRO A 238 -19.41 25.86 -6.72
N GLU A 239 -20.52 25.29 -7.21
CA GLU A 239 -21.72 25.09 -6.40
C GLU A 239 -21.59 23.93 -5.41
N LEU A 240 -20.86 22.88 -5.79
CA LEU A 240 -20.51 21.80 -4.86
C LEU A 240 -19.45 22.25 -3.87
N ALA A 241 -18.43 22.99 -4.33
CA ALA A 241 -17.36 23.53 -3.50
C ALA A 241 -17.87 24.52 -2.45
N LYS A 242 -19.00 25.20 -2.65
CA LYS A 242 -19.63 25.99 -1.59
C LYS A 242 -20.26 25.11 -0.50
N LYS A 243 -20.82 23.97 -0.88
CA LYS A 243 -21.64 23.10 -0.02
C LYS A 243 -20.84 22.03 0.71
N PHE A 244 -19.76 21.54 0.11
CA PHE A 244 -19.08 20.34 0.57
C PHE A 244 -17.59 20.59 0.82
N ARG A 245 -17.08 19.92 1.86
CA ARG A 245 -15.65 19.72 2.13
C ARG A 245 -15.39 18.22 2.22
N ILE A 246 -14.34 17.74 1.56
CA ILE A 246 -13.96 16.32 1.62
C ILE A 246 -12.69 16.17 2.44
N GLN A 247 -12.69 15.31 3.46
CA GLN A 247 -11.52 15.02 4.29
C GLN A 247 -11.17 13.54 4.31
N GLY A 248 -9.87 13.26 4.41
CA GLY A 248 -9.34 11.90 4.43
C GLY A 248 -9.69 11.11 5.69
N VAL A 249 -9.38 9.82 5.68
CA VAL A 249 -9.79 8.82 6.69
C VAL A 249 -9.27 9.09 8.10
N ALA A 250 -8.27 9.98 8.25
CA ALA A 250 -7.66 10.31 9.54
C ALA A 250 -8.54 11.21 10.43
N LEU A 251 -9.56 11.87 9.85
CA LEU A 251 -10.40 12.84 10.55
C LEU A 251 -11.06 12.24 11.80
N ALA A 252 -11.76 11.11 11.67
CA ALA A 252 -12.51 10.50 12.76
C ALA A 252 -11.59 10.06 13.92
N ALA A 253 -10.43 9.49 13.61
CA ALA A 253 -9.43 9.14 14.60
C ALA A 253 -8.90 10.38 15.34
N LYS A 254 -8.72 11.50 14.63
CA LYS A 254 -8.25 12.74 15.24
C LYS A 254 -9.30 13.41 16.12
N ILE A 255 -10.59 13.32 15.75
CA ILE A 255 -11.72 13.76 16.58
C ILE A 255 -11.77 12.95 17.88
N LEU A 256 -11.60 11.63 17.80
CA LEU A 256 -11.52 10.75 18.98
C LEU A 256 -10.33 11.10 19.89
N GLU A 257 -9.15 11.32 19.31
CA GLU A 257 -7.96 11.76 20.05
C GLU A 257 -8.21 13.09 20.77
N ALA A 258 -8.80 14.06 20.08
CA ALA A 258 -9.15 15.37 20.63
C ALA A 258 -10.17 15.27 21.77
N HIS A 259 -11.21 14.47 21.61
CA HIS A 259 -12.23 14.22 22.63
C HIS A 259 -11.60 13.67 23.91
N ASN A 260 -10.70 12.69 23.78
CA ASN A 260 -10.01 12.08 24.92
C ASN A 260 -9.02 13.04 25.59
N ALA A 261 -8.45 14.00 24.85
CA ALA A 261 -7.55 15.01 25.39
C ALA A 261 -8.27 16.15 26.15
N GLY A 262 -9.59 16.28 25.97
CA GLY A 262 -10.42 17.29 26.62
C GLY A 262 -10.39 18.67 25.96
N SER A 263 -11.38 19.51 26.30
CA SER A 263 -11.62 20.81 25.65
C SER A 263 -10.46 21.82 25.76
N GLU A 264 -9.74 21.85 26.88
CA GLU A 264 -8.63 22.79 27.05
C GLU A 264 -7.46 22.46 26.12
N THR A 265 -7.04 21.20 26.10
CA THR A 265 -6.01 20.69 25.17
C THR A 265 -6.48 20.86 23.73
N TYR A 266 -7.76 20.57 23.46
CA TYR A 266 -8.34 20.74 22.14
C TYR A 266 -8.24 22.17 21.65
N ARG A 267 -8.45 23.19 22.49
CA ARG A 267 -8.41 24.61 22.10
C ARG A 267 -6.99 25.14 21.94
N SER A 268 -6.08 24.71 22.82
CA SER A 268 -4.72 25.27 22.91
C SER A 268 -3.68 24.54 22.06
N SER A 269 -3.81 23.22 21.87
CA SER A 269 -2.78 22.43 21.18
C SER A 269 -2.74 22.70 19.68
N GLN A 270 -1.52 22.83 19.14
CA GLN A 270 -1.28 22.94 17.70
C GLN A 270 -1.63 21.63 16.97
N SER A 271 -1.57 20.47 17.64
CA SER A 271 -1.88 19.16 17.02
C SER A 271 -3.33 19.01 16.59
N PHE A 272 -4.25 19.79 17.18
CA PHE A 272 -5.68 19.79 16.86
C PHE A 272 -6.12 21.01 16.05
N ARG A 273 -5.19 21.90 15.68
CA ARG A 273 -5.52 23.14 14.99
C ARG A 273 -6.28 22.90 13.68
N TRP A 274 -5.82 21.96 12.86
CA TRP A 274 -6.42 21.73 11.55
C TRP A 274 -7.89 21.27 11.63
N ILE A 275 -8.26 20.41 12.60
CA ILE A 275 -9.66 20.02 12.79
C ILE A 275 -10.52 21.12 13.43
N ARG A 276 -9.92 22.06 14.18
CA ARG A 276 -10.60 23.28 14.64
C ARG A 276 -10.91 24.19 13.45
N ASP A 277 -9.87 24.50 12.68
CA ASP A 277 -9.94 25.41 11.53
C ASP A 277 -10.99 24.92 10.51
N ILE A 278 -11.06 23.60 10.28
CA ILE A 278 -12.10 22.99 9.42
C ILE A 278 -13.50 23.17 10.00
N ALA A 279 -13.71 22.91 11.29
CA ALA A 279 -15.03 23.06 11.91
C ALA A 279 -15.51 24.51 11.88
N ASP A 280 -14.61 25.46 12.19
CA ASP A 280 -14.90 26.90 12.12
C ASP A 280 -15.24 27.35 10.70
N ASP A 281 -14.58 26.79 9.67
CA ASP A 281 -14.92 27.04 8.26
C ASP A 281 -16.32 26.49 7.92
N LEU A 282 -16.65 25.28 8.37
CA LEU A 282 -17.94 24.64 8.08
C LEU A 282 -19.11 25.40 8.72
N VAL A 283 -18.96 25.83 9.97
CA VAL A 283 -19.97 26.64 10.68
C VAL A 283 -20.17 27.97 9.98
N ARG A 284 -19.08 28.64 9.59
CA ARG A 284 -19.14 29.95 8.93
C ARG A 284 -19.81 29.92 7.56
N ASN A 285 -19.60 28.84 6.81
CA ASN A 285 -20.10 28.70 5.45
C ASN A 285 -21.37 27.84 5.36
N GLU A 286 -21.90 27.36 6.49
CA GLU A 286 -23.05 26.44 6.54
C GLU A 286 -22.86 25.22 5.63
N ALA A 287 -21.65 24.67 5.61
CA ALA A 287 -21.25 23.60 4.71
C ALA A 287 -21.28 22.23 5.38
N ALA A 288 -21.29 21.18 4.58
CA ALA A 288 -21.17 19.80 5.02
C ALA A 288 -19.75 19.25 4.79
N LEU A 289 -19.26 18.50 5.78
CA LEU A 289 -18.00 17.78 5.75
C LEU A 289 -18.25 16.30 5.52
N ILE A 290 -17.54 15.72 4.55
CA ILE A 290 -17.69 14.34 4.12
C ILE A 290 -16.37 13.61 4.36
N SER A 291 -16.44 12.44 4.99
CA SER A 291 -15.28 11.60 5.27
C SER A 291 -15.67 10.14 5.46
N THR A 292 -14.66 9.29 5.66
CA THR A 292 -14.83 7.89 6.07
C THR A 292 -14.10 7.64 7.38
N ALA A 293 -14.49 6.58 8.09
CA ALA A 293 -13.78 6.11 9.27
C ALA A 293 -13.56 4.60 9.22
N HIS A 294 -12.44 4.14 9.76
CA HIS A 294 -12.17 2.73 9.98
C HIS A 294 -12.44 2.36 11.45
N LEU A 295 -13.34 1.40 11.68
CA LEU A 295 -13.76 1.02 13.03
C LEU A 295 -12.74 0.14 13.77
N GLY A 296 -11.69 -0.35 13.10
CA GLY A 296 -10.75 -1.30 13.69
C GLY A 296 -10.02 -0.79 14.94
N LYS A 297 -9.82 0.53 15.09
CA LYS A 297 -9.22 1.12 16.30
C LYS A 297 -10.24 1.51 17.37
N ILE A 298 -11.53 1.38 17.07
CA ILE A 298 -12.65 1.81 17.94
C ILE A 298 -13.29 0.60 18.61
N ASN A 299 -13.49 -0.49 17.88
CA ASN A 299 -14.19 -1.68 18.37
C ASN A 299 -13.60 -3.01 17.86
N ASP A 300 -12.33 -3.00 17.42
CA ASP A 300 -11.61 -4.16 16.87
C ASP A 300 -12.28 -4.83 15.65
N LYS A 301 -13.31 -4.21 15.07
CA LYS A 301 -13.91 -4.66 13.80
C LYS A 301 -13.23 -3.91 12.67
N PRO A 302 -12.45 -4.58 11.81
CA PRO A 302 -12.02 -3.94 10.58
C PRO A 302 -13.30 -3.66 9.79
N HIS A 303 -13.66 -2.40 9.56
CA HIS A 303 -14.89 -2.02 8.84
C HIS A 303 -14.80 -0.55 8.45
N TRP A 304 -15.21 -0.23 7.23
CA TRP A 304 -15.30 1.14 6.74
C TRP A 304 -16.72 1.64 6.89
N ILE A 305 -16.88 2.86 7.40
CA ILE A 305 -18.17 3.56 7.51
C ILE A 305 -18.08 4.96 6.91
N GLY A 306 -19.22 5.49 6.48
CA GLY A 306 -19.36 6.84 5.96
C GLY A 306 -19.80 7.82 7.04
N LEU A 307 -19.20 9.02 7.04
CA LEU A 307 -19.56 10.11 7.94
C LEU A 307 -19.82 11.40 7.15
N VAL A 308 -20.93 12.05 7.45
CA VAL A 308 -21.20 13.42 7.02
C VAL A 308 -21.53 14.28 8.23
N PHE A 309 -20.87 15.43 8.35
CA PHE A 309 -21.18 16.46 9.34
C PHE A 309 -21.76 17.67 8.62
N ASP A 310 -23.05 17.91 8.75
CA ASP A 310 -23.76 19.01 8.11
C ASP A 310 -24.01 20.12 9.14
N PHE A 311 -23.42 21.30 8.90
CA PHE A 311 -23.52 22.46 9.79
C PHE A 311 -24.58 23.47 9.32
N SER A 312 -25.56 23.04 8.51
CA SER A 312 -26.71 23.88 8.15
C SER A 312 -27.53 24.29 9.38
N GLN A 313 -27.87 25.57 9.49
CA GLN A 313 -28.70 26.06 10.59
C GLN A 313 -30.19 25.77 10.33
N PRO A 314 -31.00 25.52 11.39
CA PRO A 314 -30.69 25.65 12.82
C PRO A 314 -30.15 24.38 13.50
N THR A 315 -29.91 23.30 12.76
CA THR A 315 -29.57 21.98 13.33
C THR A 315 -28.30 21.40 12.72
N ALA A 316 -27.29 21.15 13.54
CA ALA A 316 -26.13 20.37 13.09
C ALA A 316 -26.54 18.90 12.97
N THR A 317 -26.23 18.25 11.85
CA THR A 317 -26.62 16.85 11.61
C THR A 317 -25.39 15.98 11.37
N ILE A 318 -25.29 14.86 12.09
CA ILE A 318 -24.36 13.79 11.76
C ILE A 318 -25.12 12.75 10.96
N ARG A 319 -24.67 12.45 9.74
CA ARG A 319 -25.18 11.30 8.97
C ARG A 319 -24.18 10.16 9.01
N TYR A 320 -24.67 8.97 9.33
CA TYR A 320 -23.86 7.77 9.53
C TYR A 320 -24.26 6.66 8.58
N GLY A 321 -23.31 6.15 7.81
CA GLY A 321 -23.53 5.08 6.84
C GLY A 321 -22.75 3.84 7.20
N ASP A 322 -23.45 2.79 7.62
CA ASP A 322 -22.89 1.47 7.84
C ASP A 322 -23.57 0.45 6.93
N SER A 323 -22.79 -0.20 6.06
CA SER A 323 -23.32 -1.17 5.11
C SER A 323 -23.85 -2.46 5.77
N PHE A 324 -23.55 -2.72 7.04
CA PHE A 324 -24.18 -3.79 7.83
C PHE A 324 -25.40 -3.32 8.62
N GLY A 325 -25.71 -2.02 8.61
CA GLY A 325 -26.82 -1.45 9.38
C GLY A 325 -26.58 -1.49 10.89
N GLU A 326 -25.34 -1.65 11.34
CA GLU A 326 -25.00 -1.52 12.76
C GLU A 326 -25.14 -0.05 13.19
N PRO A 327 -25.55 0.24 14.44
CA PRO A 327 -25.58 1.60 14.95
C PRO A 327 -24.16 2.17 15.11
N MET A 328 -24.02 3.50 15.04
CA MET A 328 -22.74 4.16 15.30
C MET A 328 -22.18 3.77 16.68
N PRO A 329 -20.89 3.39 16.79
CA PRO A 329 -20.27 3.11 18.09
C PRO A 329 -20.44 4.29 19.05
N ALA A 330 -20.88 4.01 20.28
CA ALA A 330 -21.21 5.05 21.27
C ALA A 330 -20.04 6.01 21.55
N GLN A 331 -18.81 5.50 21.57
CA GLN A 331 -17.59 6.31 21.74
C GLN A 331 -17.38 7.28 20.57
N LEU A 332 -17.56 6.81 19.34
CA LEU A 332 -17.46 7.65 18.14
C LEU A 332 -18.56 8.71 18.14
N LEU A 333 -19.80 8.32 18.45
CA LEU A 333 -20.91 9.26 18.55
C LEU A 333 -20.62 10.35 19.60
N ALA A 334 -20.20 9.97 20.81
CA ALA A 334 -19.87 10.92 21.87
C ALA A 334 -18.77 11.91 21.45
N ALA A 335 -17.70 11.43 20.81
CA ALA A 335 -16.63 12.28 20.31
C ALA A 335 -17.10 13.25 19.21
N CYS A 336 -17.92 12.78 18.27
CA CYS A 336 -18.53 13.62 17.23
C CYS A 336 -19.46 14.68 17.84
N ARG A 337 -20.31 14.32 18.82
CA ARG A 337 -21.19 15.26 19.51
C ARG A 337 -20.39 16.34 20.22
N TRP A 338 -19.37 15.93 20.97
CA TRP A 338 -18.49 16.84 21.70
C TRP A 338 -17.77 17.80 20.75
N TRP A 339 -17.26 17.30 19.63
CA TRP A 339 -16.53 18.10 18.65
C TRP A 339 -17.43 19.18 18.05
N ILE A 340 -18.62 18.83 17.58
CA ILE A 340 -19.58 19.83 17.06
C ILE A 340 -19.94 20.87 18.13
N ALA A 341 -20.16 20.45 19.38
CA ALA A 341 -20.47 21.34 20.48
C ALA A 341 -19.32 22.30 20.86
N GLN A 342 -18.09 22.09 20.36
CA GLN A 342 -17.01 23.08 20.50
C GLN A 342 -17.16 24.27 19.53
N HIS A 343 -17.93 24.12 18.45
CA HIS A 343 -17.99 25.09 17.35
C HIS A 343 -19.39 25.62 17.07
N SER A 344 -20.44 24.94 17.54
CA SER A 344 -21.83 25.32 17.28
C SER A 344 -22.73 25.06 18.49
N GLU A 345 -23.69 25.96 18.71
CA GLU A 345 -24.77 25.79 19.68
C GLU A 345 -26.00 25.09 19.07
N ALA A 346 -25.94 24.73 17.78
CA ALA A 346 -27.04 24.10 17.06
C ALA A 346 -27.46 22.78 17.70
N HIS A 347 -28.77 22.49 17.65
CA HIS A 347 -29.27 21.21 18.11
C HIS A 347 -28.73 20.09 17.21
N LEU A 348 -28.17 19.06 17.84
CA LEU A 348 -27.51 17.98 17.12
C LEU A 348 -28.49 16.84 16.78
N MET A 349 -28.64 16.55 15.49
CA MET A 349 -29.38 15.41 14.97
C MET A 349 -28.41 14.29 14.54
N LEU A 350 -28.85 13.05 14.74
CA LEU A 350 -28.20 11.87 14.15
C LEU A 350 -29.17 11.27 13.14
N GLU A 351 -28.73 11.17 11.90
CA GLU A 351 -29.50 10.61 10.77
C GLU A 351 -28.74 9.46 10.12
N ASP A 352 -29.48 8.60 9.41
CA ASP A 352 -28.88 7.57 8.58
C ASP A 352 -28.36 8.18 7.28
N LEU A 353 -27.14 7.84 6.90
CA LEU A 353 -26.61 8.10 5.57
C LEU A 353 -27.04 6.96 4.63
N PRO A 354 -27.78 7.22 3.55
CA PRO A 354 -28.21 6.17 2.63
C PRO A 354 -27.02 5.38 2.07
N ILE A 355 -26.98 4.08 2.35
CA ILE A 355 -25.89 3.18 1.95
C ILE A 355 -26.46 1.83 1.50
N GLY A 356 -25.78 1.18 0.57
CA GLY A 356 -26.16 -0.16 0.14
C GLY A 356 -25.84 -1.21 1.19
N ALA A 357 -26.75 -2.16 1.40
CA ALA A 357 -26.54 -3.28 2.30
C ALA A 357 -25.44 -4.22 1.79
N GLN A 358 -24.53 -4.59 2.69
CA GLN A 358 -23.43 -5.51 2.42
C GLN A 358 -23.80 -6.94 2.79
N SER A 359 -23.44 -7.87 1.91
CA SER A 359 -23.65 -9.31 2.11
C SER A 359 -22.35 -10.13 2.11
N ASP A 360 -21.20 -9.48 1.98
CA ASP A 360 -19.87 -10.10 2.05
C ASP A 360 -19.01 -9.47 3.14
N GLY A 361 -17.76 -9.93 3.28
CA GLY A 361 -16.84 -9.43 4.29
C GLY A 361 -15.78 -8.46 3.78
N PHE A 362 -15.95 -7.78 2.64
CA PHE A 362 -14.88 -6.92 2.08
C PHE A 362 -15.38 -5.71 1.27
N SER A 363 -16.69 -5.55 1.10
CA SER A 363 -17.29 -4.53 0.23
C SER A 363 -17.51 -3.17 0.89
N CYS A 364 -17.32 -3.07 2.22
CA CYS A 364 -17.64 -1.87 3.00
C CYS A 364 -17.04 -0.59 2.44
N GLY A 365 -15.74 -0.56 2.14
CA GLY A 365 -15.08 0.63 1.61
C GLY A 365 -15.71 1.16 0.33
N MET A 366 -15.98 0.29 -0.64
CA MET A 366 -16.63 0.68 -1.90
C MET A 366 -18.09 1.14 -1.73
N LEU A 367 -18.81 0.54 -0.78
CA LEU A 367 -20.20 0.91 -0.48
C LEU A 367 -20.27 2.27 0.21
N VAL A 368 -19.33 2.53 1.11
CA VAL A 368 -19.13 3.84 1.72
C VAL A 368 -18.79 4.88 0.64
N ASP A 369 -17.81 4.62 -0.23
CA ASP A 369 -17.44 5.54 -1.30
C ASP A 369 -18.62 5.87 -2.22
N ASN A 370 -19.47 4.88 -2.53
CA ASN A 370 -20.68 5.09 -3.32
C ASN A 370 -21.76 5.88 -2.57
N SER A 371 -21.94 5.63 -1.27
CA SER A 371 -22.86 6.35 -0.42
C SER A 371 -22.47 7.84 -0.31
N LEU A 372 -21.18 8.14 -0.13
CA LEU A 372 -20.70 9.53 -0.10
C LEU A 372 -20.83 10.22 -1.47
N GLN A 373 -20.56 9.52 -2.57
CA GLN A 373 -20.85 10.04 -3.91
C GLN A 373 -22.35 10.32 -4.10
N HIS A 374 -23.23 9.40 -3.68
CA HIS A 374 -24.68 9.62 -3.73
C HIS A 374 -25.10 10.84 -2.93
N PHE A 375 -24.50 11.08 -1.77
CA PHE A 375 -24.79 12.26 -0.96
C PHE A 375 -24.40 13.58 -1.67
N VAL A 376 -23.30 13.60 -2.44
CA VAL A 376 -22.82 14.79 -3.15
C VAL A 376 -23.62 15.12 -4.40
N ASP A 377 -23.94 14.11 -5.23
CA ASP A 377 -24.57 14.35 -6.55
C ASP A 377 -25.69 13.37 -6.92
N SER A 378 -26.33 12.75 -5.93
CA SER A 378 -27.50 11.87 -6.11
C SER A 378 -27.27 10.69 -7.07
N GLN A 379 -26.03 10.18 -7.17
CA GLN A 379 -25.72 8.98 -7.97
C GLN A 379 -26.46 7.74 -7.50
N VAL A 380 -26.70 6.78 -8.38
CA VAL A 380 -27.42 5.56 -7.99
C VAL A 380 -26.64 4.77 -6.93
N LEU A 381 -27.33 4.42 -5.83
CA LEU A 381 -26.79 3.56 -4.79
C LEU A 381 -26.59 2.13 -5.31
N LEU A 382 -25.51 1.48 -4.90
CA LEU A 382 -25.17 0.10 -5.29
C LEU A 382 -26.14 -0.97 -4.77
N SER A 383 -27.15 -0.61 -3.97
CA SER A 383 -28.22 -1.49 -3.52
C SER A 383 -29.28 -1.80 -4.58
N VAL A 384 -29.28 -1.09 -5.72
CA VAL A 384 -30.29 -1.32 -6.77
C VAL A 384 -30.02 -2.65 -7.49
N PRO A 385 -31.02 -3.56 -7.59
CA PRO A 385 -30.90 -4.80 -8.34
C PRO A 385 -30.33 -4.55 -9.75
N GLY A 386 -29.19 -5.19 -10.07
CA GLY A 386 -28.52 -5.06 -11.36
C GLY A 386 -27.20 -4.28 -11.33
N LEU A 387 -27.00 -3.39 -10.34
CA LEU A 387 -25.69 -2.82 -10.06
C LEU A 387 -24.86 -3.84 -9.27
N SER A 388 -23.84 -4.40 -9.92
CA SER A 388 -22.95 -5.33 -9.25
C SER A 388 -21.80 -4.58 -8.63
N PHE A 389 -21.50 -4.92 -7.38
CA PHE A 389 -20.25 -4.58 -6.71
C PHE A 389 -19.00 -4.81 -7.57
N VAL A 390 -19.02 -5.82 -8.45
CA VAL A 390 -17.96 -6.06 -9.44
C VAL A 390 -17.73 -4.85 -10.34
N ASN A 391 -18.81 -4.21 -10.81
CA ASN A 391 -18.70 -3.03 -11.67
C ASN A 391 -18.13 -1.86 -10.88
N ALA A 392 -18.59 -1.64 -9.64
CA ALA A 392 -18.08 -0.56 -8.79
C ALA A 392 -16.57 -0.66 -8.60
N ARG A 393 -16.06 -1.87 -8.33
CA ARG A 393 -14.63 -2.16 -8.19
C ARG A 393 -13.83 -1.88 -9.46
N LEU A 394 -14.31 -2.34 -10.61
CA LEU A 394 -13.65 -2.10 -11.90
C LEU A 394 -13.65 -0.61 -12.25
N GLU A 395 -14.76 0.10 -11.98
CA GLU A 395 -14.87 1.54 -12.17
C GLU A 395 -13.92 2.32 -11.26
N ALA A 396 -13.82 1.97 -9.98
CA ALA A 396 -12.88 2.61 -9.06
C ALA A 396 -11.43 2.41 -9.50
N PHE A 397 -11.04 1.18 -9.85
CA PHE A 397 -9.72 0.91 -10.43
C PHE A 397 -9.49 1.78 -11.66
N LYS A 398 -10.43 1.79 -12.61
CA LYS A 398 -10.33 2.55 -13.85
C LYS A 398 -10.12 4.04 -13.59
N LYS A 399 -10.91 4.65 -12.70
CA LYS A 399 -10.80 6.08 -12.39
C LYS A 399 -9.41 6.43 -11.87
N ILE A 400 -8.90 5.68 -10.88
CA ILE A 400 -7.57 5.93 -10.29
C ILE A 400 -6.45 5.65 -11.30
N ALA A 401 -6.57 4.58 -12.07
CA ALA A 401 -5.57 4.20 -13.06
C ALA A 401 -5.49 5.20 -14.23
N LYS A 402 -6.63 5.69 -14.74
CA LYS A 402 -6.65 6.73 -15.78
C LYS A 402 -6.04 8.03 -15.29
N TRP A 403 -6.43 8.49 -14.10
CA TRP A 403 -5.82 9.65 -13.45
C TRP A 403 -4.31 9.52 -13.32
N THR A 404 -3.82 8.32 -12.99
CA THR A 404 -2.39 8.01 -12.92
C THR A 404 -1.72 8.10 -14.29
N LEU A 405 -2.33 7.54 -15.34
CA LEU A 405 -1.81 7.57 -16.71
C LEU A 405 -1.75 8.98 -17.28
N GLU A 406 -2.81 9.78 -17.12
CA GLU A 406 -2.90 11.16 -17.62
C GLU A 406 -1.75 12.02 -17.05
N ARG A 407 -1.47 11.91 -15.75
CA ARG A 407 -0.36 12.66 -15.15
C ARG A 407 1.02 12.10 -15.50
N LEU A 408 1.13 10.81 -15.77
CA LEU A 408 2.37 10.22 -16.28
C LEU A 408 2.72 10.77 -17.67
N GLU A 409 1.72 10.94 -18.54
CA GLU A 409 1.92 11.54 -19.87
C GLU A 409 2.39 12.99 -19.75
N VAL A 410 1.77 13.78 -18.87
CA VAL A 410 2.21 15.16 -18.59
C VAL A 410 3.64 15.19 -18.05
N ALA A 411 3.98 14.33 -17.09
CA ALA A 411 5.33 14.28 -16.51
C ALA A 411 6.40 13.92 -17.55
N ARG A 412 6.09 13.00 -18.47
CA ARG A 412 7.00 12.65 -19.57
C ARG A 412 7.18 13.80 -20.56
N ALA A 413 6.08 14.48 -20.92
CA ALA A 413 6.16 15.63 -21.82
C ALA A 413 7.02 16.76 -21.23
N LEU A 414 6.90 17.03 -19.93
CA LEU A 414 7.75 18.01 -19.23
C LEU A 414 9.22 17.60 -19.21
N ALA A 415 9.53 16.32 -18.96
CA ALA A 415 10.90 15.84 -18.97
C ALA A 415 11.57 15.97 -20.35
N THR A 416 10.83 15.74 -21.45
CA THR A 416 11.37 15.95 -22.81
C THR A 416 11.71 17.41 -23.10
N LEU A 417 10.95 18.37 -22.55
CA LEU A 417 11.23 19.80 -22.74
C LEU A 417 12.48 20.26 -21.97
N GLU A 418 12.73 19.70 -20.78
CA GLU A 418 13.91 20.05 -19.98
C GLU A 418 15.22 19.56 -20.62
N ASP A 419 15.19 18.43 -21.34
CA ASP A 419 16.36 17.90 -22.03
C ASP A 419 16.79 18.79 -23.22
N GLU A 420 15.84 19.38 -23.96
CA GLU A 420 16.12 20.25 -25.12
C GLU A 420 16.82 21.57 -24.73
N ASP A 421 16.60 22.06 -23.51
CA ASP A 421 17.23 23.29 -22.99
C ASP A 421 18.59 23.04 -22.30
N SER A 422 18.98 21.76 -22.13
CA SER A 422 20.17 21.37 -21.35
C SER A 422 21.48 21.27 -22.15
N ASP A 423 21.44 21.50 -23.46
CA ASP A 423 22.58 21.33 -24.40
C ASP A 423 23.77 22.29 -24.15
N ASP A 424 23.71 23.18 -23.15
CA ASP A 424 24.78 24.12 -22.82
C ASP A 424 25.38 23.94 -21.40
N ARG A 425 24.98 22.91 -20.62
CA ARG A 425 25.52 22.63 -19.28
C ARG A 425 25.57 21.12 -18.95
N SER A 426 26.61 20.41 -19.39
CA SER A 426 26.78 18.99 -19.05
C SER A 426 27.30 18.77 -17.62
N ASP A 427 26.82 17.67 -17.02
CA ASP A 427 27.37 16.91 -15.87
C ASP A 427 26.52 16.86 -14.57
N HIS A 428 25.18 16.79 -14.64
CA HIS A 428 24.37 16.36 -13.48
C HIS A 428 23.41 15.18 -13.77
N LEU A 429 23.57 14.14 -12.94
CA LEU A 429 22.87 12.85 -12.97
C LEU A 429 21.38 13.01 -12.59
N THR A 430 20.47 12.53 -13.43
CA THR A 430 19.04 12.43 -13.10
C THR A 430 18.79 11.30 -12.09
N ALA A 431 18.02 11.61 -11.04
CA ALA A 431 17.69 10.68 -9.98
C ALA A 431 16.81 9.54 -10.51
N THR A 432 17.37 8.34 -10.64
CA THR A 432 16.64 7.16 -11.07
C THR A 432 15.78 6.63 -9.91
N PRO A 433 14.49 6.30 -10.13
CA PRO A 433 13.64 5.77 -9.06
C PRO A 433 14.22 4.45 -8.55
N VAL A 434 14.71 4.46 -7.30
CA VAL A 434 15.17 3.26 -6.60
C VAL A 434 13.95 2.43 -6.25
N ILE A 435 13.97 1.14 -6.62
CA ILE A 435 12.95 0.17 -6.22
C ILE A 435 13.00 0.04 -4.70
N SER A 436 12.20 0.85 -4.02
CA SER A 436 12.03 0.82 -2.58
C SER A 436 10.88 -0.15 -2.30
N ILE A 437 11.20 -1.43 -2.12
CA ILE A 437 10.29 -2.35 -1.45
C ILE A 437 10.37 -1.99 0.02
N SER A 438 9.43 -1.17 0.49
CA SER A 438 9.35 -0.79 1.89
C SER A 438 9.31 -2.06 2.74
N SER A 439 10.38 -2.28 3.52
CA SER A 439 10.39 -3.26 4.61
C SER A 439 9.94 -2.63 5.93
N ASP A 440 9.70 -1.32 5.94
CA ASP A 440 9.09 -0.60 7.05
C ASP A 440 7.57 -0.71 6.93
N SER A 441 7.04 -1.84 7.41
CA SER A 441 5.63 -1.94 7.76
C SER A 441 5.39 -1.09 9.00
N ASP A 442 5.18 0.21 8.81
CA ASP A 442 4.57 1.04 9.82
C ASP A 442 3.21 0.45 10.21
N CYS A 443 2.96 0.49 11.50
CA CYS A 443 1.96 -0.28 12.21
C CYS A 443 0.53 0.20 11.91
N ASP A 444 0.01 -0.16 10.74
CA ASP A 444 -1.40 -0.54 10.59
C ASP A 444 -1.44 -2.07 10.42
N SER A 445 -0.92 -2.77 11.43
CA SER A 445 -1.15 -4.20 11.62
C SER A 445 -2.60 -4.42 12.04
N ALA A 446 -3.54 -4.20 11.12
CA ALA A 446 -4.68 -5.07 11.03
C ALA A 446 -4.11 -6.46 10.68
N HIS A 447 -3.88 -7.27 11.72
CA HIS A 447 -3.65 -8.70 11.57
C HIS A 447 -4.64 -9.24 10.53
N ASP A 448 -4.15 -9.82 9.43
CA ASP A 448 -5.01 -10.58 8.52
C ASP A 448 -5.64 -11.72 9.35
N PRO A 449 -6.96 -11.66 9.67
CA PRO A 449 -7.59 -12.65 10.54
C PRO A 449 -7.70 -14.02 9.86
N ARG A 450 -7.30 -14.15 8.59
CA ARG A 450 -7.39 -15.39 7.80
C ARG A 450 -6.42 -16.50 8.23
N ARG A 451 -5.68 -16.36 9.32
CA ARG A 451 -4.94 -17.50 9.91
C ARG A 451 -5.79 -18.44 10.76
N THR A 452 -7.06 -18.13 11.02
CA THR A 452 -8.01 -19.09 11.58
C THR A 452 -9.37 -18.96 10.92
N CYS A 453 -9.66 -19.80 9.93
CA CYS A 453 -11.06 -20.14 9.64
C CYS A 453 -11.63 -20.85 10.87
N PRO A 454 -12.72 -20.39 11.50
CA PRO A 454 -13.47 -21.24 12.40
C PRO A 454 -14.13 -22.32 11.54
N SER A 455 -13.75 -23.57 11.78
CA SER A 455 -14.46 -24.74 11.26
C SER A 455 -15.94 -24.63 11.63
N LEU A 456 -16.80 -24.51 10.62
CA LEU A 456 -18.25 -24.64 10.78
C LEU A 456 -18.57 -25.99 11.45
N PRO A 457 -19.45 -26.03 12.46
CA PRO A 457 -19.80 -27.28 13.13
C PRO A 457 -20.55 -28.19 12.15
N HIS A 458 -19.96 -29.35 11.88
CA HIS A 458 -20.67 -30.47 11.26
C HIS A 458 -21.65 -31.05 12.28
N GLY A 459 -22.95 -31.01 11.94
CA GLY A 459 -23.94 -31.86 12.59
C GLY A 459 -25.35 -31.31 12.53
N LYS A 460 -26.19 -31.84 11.63
CA LYS A 460 -27.22 -32.81 12.04
C LYS A 460 -27.99 -33.40 10.86
N ALA A 461 -28.24 -34.69 11.01
CA ALA A 461 -29.03 -35.62 10.21
C ALA A 461 -30.41 -35.10 9.80
N LEU A 462 -30.80 -35.43 8.57
CA LEU A 462 -32.19 -35.49 8.14
C LEU A 462 -32.62 -36.96 8.07
N VAL A 463 -33.52 -37.31 8.99
CA VAL A 463 -34.31 -38.54 9.00
C VAL A 463 -35.35 -38.45 7.89
N ARG A 464 -35.49 -39.52 7.12
CA ARG A 464 -36.57 -39.72 6.16
C ARG A 464 -37.88 -40.01 6.89
N CYS A 465 -38.92 -39.27 6.55
CA CYS A 465 -40.26 -39.77 6.28
C CYS A 465 -40.82 -38.99 5.09
#